data_AF-C1N0V6-F1
#
_entry.id   AF-C1N0V6-F1
#
_cell.length_a   1.000
_cell.length_b   1.000
_cell.length_c   1.000
_cell.angle_alpha   90.00
_cell.angle_beta   90.00
_cell.angle_gamma   90.00
#
_symmetry.space_group_name_H-M   'P 1'
#
loop_
_entity.id
_entity.type
_entity.pdbx_description
1 polymer ?
#
loop_
_entity_poly.entity_id
_entity_poly.type
_entity_poly.pdbx_seq_one_letter_code
_entity_poly.pdbx_strand_id
1 'polypeptide(L)' 'CIGCKSCVLHAPDTFAMVEDFNAGRARCHTQWGDDEETTQVAIELCPVECIYWVKRSQLPVLE' A
#
# COMPACT_ATOMS: atom_id res chain seq x y z
N CYS A 1 6.07 7.82 -0.99
CA CYS A 1 5.51 7.66 0.37
C CYS A 1 6.17 8.66 1.32
N ILE A 2 5.35 9.46 2.02
CA ILE A 2 5.80 10.43 3.04
C ILE A 2 5.37 10.03 4.47
N GLY A 3 4.89 8.79 4.65
CA GLY A 3 4.47 8.30 5.97
C GLY A 3 3.16 8.90 6.51
N CYS A 4 2.25 9.35 5.63
CA CYS A 4 0.96 9.94 6.04
C CYS A 4 -0.02 8.95 6.70
N LYS A 5 0.21 7.64 6.57
CA LYS A 5 -0.58 6.53 7.15
C LYS A 5 -2.00 6.35 6.61
N SER A 6 -2.51 7.20 5.71
CA SER A 6 -3.88 7.07 5.18
C SER A 6 -4.20 5.68 4.62
N CYS A 7 -3.28 5.10 3.84
CA CYS A 7 -3.48 3.76 3.26
C CYS A 7 -3.53 2.66 4.33
N VAL A 8 -2.70 2.73 5.37
CA VAL A 8 -2.69 1.76 6.49
C VAL A 8 -3.93 1.90 7.36
N LEU A 9 -4.47 3.12 7.52
CA LEU A 9 -5.68 3.34 8.29
C LEU A 9 -6.94 2.87 7.56
N HIS A 10 -6.96 2.96 6.23
CA HIS A 10 -8.14 2.62 5.44
C HIS A 10 -8.17 1.15 4.98
N ALA A 11 -7.00 0.58 4.66
CA ALA A 11 -6.84 -0.79 4.18
C ALA A 11 -5.71 -1.49 4.98
N PRO A 12 -5.95 -1.78 6.28
CA PRO A 12 -4.93 -2.29 7.20
C PRO A 12 -4.51 -3.75 6.91
N ASP A 13 -5.37 -4.53 6.26
CA ASP A 13 -5.03 -5.90 5.88
C ASP A 13 -4.11 -5.93 4.65
N THR A 14 -4.13 -4.88 3.83
CA THR A 14 -3.31 -4.71 2.62
C THR A 14 -1.99 -3.96 2.88
N PHE A 15 -2.03 -2.85 3.62
CA PHE A 15 -0.87 -1.97 3.83
C PHE A 15 -0.41 -1.95 5.28
N ALA A 16 0.91 -1.99 5.47
CA ALA A 16 1.53 -1.83 6.78
C ALA A 16 2.64 -0.77 6.76
N MET A 17 2.88 -0.15 7.92
CA MET A 17 4.06 0.68 8.13
C MET A 17 5.28 -0.21 8.28
N VAL A 18 6.35 0.12 7.57
CA VAL A 18 7.64 -0.58 7.68
C VAL A 18 8.36 -0.13 8.95
N GLU A 19 8.96 -1.08 9.67
CA GLU A 19 9.70 -0.83 10.93
C GLU A 19 11.23 -0.97 10.78
N ASP A 20 11.72 -1.35 9.60
CA ASP A 20 13.14 -1.60 9.33
C ASP A 20 13.92 -0.34 8.87
N PHE A 21 15.00 -0.50 8.09
CA PHE A 21 15.78 0.60 7.53
C PHE A 21 14.96 1.58 6.67
N ASN A 22 13.79 1.17 6.18
CA ASN A 22 12.81 1.99 5.46
C ASN A 22 11.69 2.52 6.37
N ALA A 23 11.93 2.60 7.69
CA ALA A 23 10.99 3.11 8.66
C ALA A 23 10.36 4.45 8.24
N GLY A 24 9.09 4.62 8.59
CA GLY A 24 8.30 5.81 8.24
C GLY A 24 7.68 5.77 6.84
N ARG A 25 7.83 4.65 6.10
CA ARG A 25 7.11 4.40 4.84
C ARG A 25 6.11 3.28 5.01
N ALA A 26 4.99 3.37 4.29
CA ALA A 26 4.05 2.27 4.13
C ALA A 26 4.46 1.39 2.94
N ARG A 27 4.20 0.09 3.03
CA ARG A 27 4.36 -0.90 1.94
C ARG A 27 3.09 -1.75 1.85
N CYS A 28 2.77 -2.24 0.65
CA CYS A 28 1.82 -3.34 0.50
C CYS A 28 2.45 -4.59 1.15
N HIS A 29 1.80 -5.14 2.17
CA HIS A 29 2.27 -6.32 2.90
C HIS A 29 1.54 -7.58 2.44
N THR A 30 0.23 -7.49 2.26
CA THR A 30 -0.61 -8.59 1.77
C THR A 30 -1.36 -8.10 0.54
N GLN A 31 -1.01 -8.63 -0.63
CA GLN A 31 -1.75 -8.32 -1.86
C GLN A 31 -3.18 -8.87 -1.72
N TRP A 32 -4.19 -8.04 -2.00
CA TRP A 32 -5.61 -8.39 -1.83
C TRP A 32 -6.00 -8.79 -0.38
N GLY A 33 -5.41 -8.13 0.62
CA GLY A 33 -5.79 -8.30 2.02
C GLY A 33 -7.17 -7.72 2.35
N ASP A 34 -7.46 -6.54 1.79
CA ASP A 34 -8.78 -5.90 1.79
C ASP A 34 -9.45 -6.09 0.42
N ASP A 35 -10.74 -5.76 0.32
CA ASP A 35 -11.45 -5.75 -0.95
C ASP A 35 -10.94 -4.65 -1.91
N GLU A 36 -11.25 -4.78 -3.20
CA GLU A 36 -10.74 -3.89 -4.24
C GLU A 36 -11.25 -2.44 -4.10
N GLU A 37 -12.46 -2.23 -3.58
CA GLU A 37 -13.02 -0.89 -3.35
C GLU A 37 -12.26 -0.20 -2.21
N THR A 38 -12.12 -0.87 -1.07
CA THR A 38 -11.32 -0.40 0.07
C THR A 38 -9.87 -0.09 -0.35
N THR A 39 -9.27 -0.98 -1.15
CA THR A 39 -7.90 -0.76 -1.66
C THR A 39 -7.83 0.44 -2.59
N GLN A 40 -8.79 0.61 -3.49
CA GLN A 40 -8.84 1.73 -4.43
C GLN A 40 -8.99 3.07 -3.70
N VAL A 41 -9.84 3.15 -2.68
CA VAL A 41 -9.97 4.36 -1.85
C VAL A 41 -8.66 4.65 -1.11
N ALA A 42 -7.99 3.62 -0.55
CA ALA A 42 -6.70 3.80 0.12
C ALA A 42 -5.61 4.36 -0.82
N ILE A 43 -5.65 3.98 -2.11
CA ILE A 43 -4.77 4.52 -3.16
C ILE A 43 -5.06 6.02 -3.39
N GLU A 44 -6.32 6.38 -3.55
CA GLU A 44 -6.77 7.75 -3.81
C GLU A 44 -6.53 8.71 -2.63
N LEU A 45 -6.56 8.20 -1.39
CA LEU A 45 -6.26 8.96 -0.19
C LEU A 45 -4.78 9.33 -0.03
N CYS A 46 -3.89 8.81 -0.88
CA CYS A 46 -2.46 9.10 -0.78
C CYS A 46 -2.15 10.54 -1.27
N PRO A 47 -1.68 11.45 -0.40
CA PRO A 47 -1.47 12.86 -0.76
C PRO A 47 -0.30 13.09 -1.74
N VAL A 48 0.49 12.06 -2.03
CA VAL A 48 1.63 12.10 -2.96
C VAL A 48 1.53 11.00 -4.02
N GLU A 49 0.34 10.39 -4.18
CA GLU A 49 -0.01 9.46 -5.25
C GLU A 49 1.05 8.39 -5.52
N CYS A 50 1.57 7.76 -4.46
CA CYS A 50 2.72 6.86 -4.55
C CYS A 50 2.39 5.36 -4.47
N ILE A 51 1.14 4.98 -4.72
CA ILE A 51 0.64 3.60 -4.69
C ILE A 51 0.10 3.30 -6.08
N TYR A 52 0.50 2.17 -6.68
CA TYR A 52 0.19 1.85 -8.07
C TYR A 52 -0.26 0.40 -8.21
N TRP A 53 -1.31 0.20 -9.02
CA TRP A 53 -1.66 -1.12 -9.52
C TRP A 53 -0.64 -1.59 -10.55
N VAL A 54 -0.31 -2.88 -10.49
CA VAL A 54 0.56 -3.56 -11.47
C VAL A 54 -0.14 -4.80 -12.00
N LYS A 55 0.26 -5.26 -13.18
CA LYS A 55 -0.25 -6.54 -13.68
C LYS A 55 0.26 -7.66 -12.78
N ARG A 56 -0.57 -8.68 -12.53
CA ARG A 56 -0.17 -9.87 -11.77
C ARG A 56 1.11 -10.54 -12.30
N SER A 57 1.33 -10.49 -13.62
CA SER A 57 2.55 -11.01 -14.24
C SER A 57 3.83 -10.24 -13.87
N GLN A 58 3.71 -9.00 -13.39
CA GLN A 58 4.83 -8.16 -12.94
C GLN A 58 5.11 -8.32 -11.45
N LEU A 59 4.20 -8.92 -10.68
CA LEU A 59 4.36 -9.06 -9.23
C LEU A 59 5.64 -9.80 -8.81
N PRO A 60 6.05 -10.93 -9.45
CA PRO A 60 7.23 -11.68 -9.00
C PRO A 60 8.56 -10.92 -9.05
N VAL A 61 8.66 -9.84 -9.83
CA VAL A 61 9.88 -9.02 -9.92
C VAL A 61 9.86 -7.80 -9.00
N LEU A 62 8.76 -7.58 -8.27
CA LEU A 62 8.52 -6.41 -7.42
C LEU A 62 8.43 -6.77 -5.91
N GLU A 63 8.36 -8.06 -5.57
CA GLU A 63 8.31 -8.55 -4.18
C GLU A 63 9.69 -8.65 -3.53
#